data_AF-A0A327JFL3-F1
#
_entry.id   AF-A0A327JFL3-F1
#
_cell.length_a   1.000
_cell.length_b   1.000
_cell.length_c   1.000
_cell.angle_alpha   90.00
_cell.angle_beta   90.00
_cell.angle_gamma   90.00
#
_symmetry.space_group_name_H-M   'P 1'
#
loop_
_entity.id
_entity.type
_entity.pdbx_description
1 polymer ?
#
loop_
_entity_poly.entity_id
_entity_poly.type
_entity_poly.pdbx_seq_one_letter_code
_entity_poly.pdbx_strand_id
1 'polypeptide(L)'
;MSLLRLLGAAALAAALSAASAASAPKPLPDACAVLKTLDAAEYLSGEVRYDLMAARRDDAVAFSQCVAVEKEGAASVSLQIRELRSGASPAPAATQREDYVKELAETFGFVPEAEDVAVGEAAVWIGDVGQLTVWYRDGRVQMIVSGRGGNSKDLAAEIARRVVEKYP
;
A
#
# COMPACT_ATOMS: atom_id res chain seq x y z
N MET A 1 54.64 39.38 -10.73
CA MET A 1 53.25 39.45 -11.24
C MET A 1 52.80 38.03 -11.57
N SER A 2 51.73 37.58 -10.91
CA SER A 2 51.41 36.18 -10.62
C SER A 2 50.71 35.45 -11.77
N LEU A 3 51.36 34.42 -12.31
CA LEU A 3 50.84 33.49 -13.33
C LEU A 3 50.32 32.15 -12.75
N LEU A 4 50.17 32.05 -11.43
CA LEU A 4 49.96 30.77 -10.71
C LEU A 4 48.53 30.50 -10.19
N ARG A 5 47.50 31.25 -10.62
CA ARG A 5 46.14 31.17 -10.02
C ARG A 5 45.02 30.67 -10.95
N LEU A 6 45.33 29.99 -12.06
CA LEU A 6 44.31 29.59 -13.04
C LEU A 6 44.06 28.07 -13.18
N LEU A 7 44.74 27.21 -12.40
CA LEU A 7 44.63 25.75 -12.53
C LEU A 7 43.78 25.05 -11.45
N GLY A 8 43.19 25.80 -10.51
CA GLY A 8 42.54 25.26 -9.31
C GLY A 8 41.01 25.16 -9.35
N ALA A 9 40.36 25.15 -10.52
CA ALA A 9 38.89 25.20 -10.61
C ALA A 9 38.24 24.12 -11.51
N ALA A 10 39.03 23.20 -12.08
CA ALA A 10 38.50 22.22 -13.05
C ALA A 10 38.18 20.82 -12.47
N ALA A 11 38.53 20.54 -11.22
CA ALA A 11 38.39 19.19 -10.65
C ALA A 11 37.07 18.92 -9.90
N LEU A 12 36.20 19.93 -9.70
CA LEU A 12 35.00 19.81 -8.86
C LEU A 12 33.67 19.77 -9.64
N ALA A 13 33.71 19.52 -10.95
CA ALA A 13 32.50 19.46 -11.79
C ALA A 13 32.09 18.02 -12.18
N ALA A 14 32.92 17.01 -11.94
CA ALA A 14 32.66 15.63 -12.40
C ALA A 14 31.91 14.75 -11.38
N ALA A 15 31.63 15.23 -10.16
CA ALA A 15 31.04 14.41 -9.09
C ALA A 15 29.51 14.51 -8.94
N LEU A 16 28.81 15.37 -9.70
CA LEU A 16 27.35 15.56 -9.56
C LEU A 16 26.48 14.77 -10.54
N SER A 17 27.06 13.94 -11.42
CA SER A 17 26.28 13.23 -12.46
C SER A 17 25.92 11.78 -12.12
N ALA A 18 26.29 11.27 -10.94
CA ALA A 18 25.77 10.01 -10.42
C ALA A 18 24.46 10.26 -9.63
N ALA A 19 23.53 11.02 -10.21
CA ALA A 19 22.14 10.93 -9.79
C ALA A 19 21.68 9.53 -10.16
N SER A 20 21.80 8.59 -9.21
CA SER A 20 21.22 7.26 -9.33
C SER A 20 19.79 7.44 -9.81
N ALA A 21 19.54 7.05 -11.06
CA ALA A 21 18.20 6.91 -11.57
C ALA A 21 17.54 5.85 -10.69
N ALA A 22 16.84 6.30 -9.65
CA ALA A 22 16.01 5.44 -8.83
C ALA A 22 15.09 4.73 -9.82
N SER A 23 15.29 3.42 -9.95
CA SER A 23 14.44 2.63 -10.84
C SER A 23 13.01 2.81 -10.34
N ALA A 24 12.10 3.17 -11.24
CA ALA A 24 10.70 3.30 -10.89
C ALA A 24 10.24 2.02 -10.15
N PRO A 25 9.45 2.13 -9.07
CA PRO A 25 8.97 0.98 -8.33
C PRO A 25 8.34 -0.04 -9.29
N LYS A 26 8.64 -1.32 -9.07
CA LYS A 26 8.03 -2.38 -9.89
C LYS A 26 6.52 -2.41 -9.61
N PRO A 27 5.68 -2.59 -10.65
CA PRO A 27 4.24 -2.76 -10.45
C PRO A 27 3.95 -3.87 -9.46
N LEU A 28 2.87 -3.71 -8.69
CA LEU A 28 2.46 -4.75 -7.77
C LEU A 28 1.86 -5.95 -8.51
N PRO A 29 2.08 -7.18 -8.02
CA PRO A 29 1.26 -8.32 -8.42
C PRO A 29 -0.22 -8.08 -8.07
N ASP A 30 -1.12 -8.86 -8.66
CA ASP A 30 -2.52 -8.84 -8.22
C ASP A 30 -2.65 -9.32 -6.76
N ALA A 31 -3.77 -8.97 -6.13
CA ALA A 31 -4.01 -9.24 -4.71
C ALA A 31 -3.92 -10.72 -4.34
N CYS A 32 -4.30 -11.65 -5.24
CA CYS A 32 -4.19 -13.08 -4.93
C CYS A 32 -2.75 -13.58 -5.01
N ALA A 33 -1.97 -13.10 -5.99
CA ALA A 33 -0.54 -13.38 -6.05
C ALA A 33 0.17 -12.82 -4.82
N VAL A 34 -0.22 -11.63 -4.35
CA VAL A 34 0.29 -11.05 -3.09
C VAL A 34 -0.05 -11.95 -1.90
N LEU A 35 -1.32 -12.28 -1.67
CA LEU A 35 -1.74 -13.11 -0.53
C LEU A 35 -1.13 -14.53 -0.55
N LYS A 36 -0.96 -15.13 -1.74
CA LYS A 36 -0.25 -16.42 -1.88
C LYS A 36 1.24 -16.31 -1.55
N THR A 37 1.89 -15.22 -1.96
CA THR A 37 3.33 -15.01 -1.72
C THR A 37 3.62 -14.76 -0.24
N LEU A 38 2.69 -14.14 0.47
CA LEU A 38 2.78 -13.91 1.92
C LEU A 38 2.42 -15.14 2.75
N ASP A 39 2.03 -16.25 2.12
CA ASP A 39 1.50 -17.45 2.75
C ASP A 39 0.38 -17.13 3.76
N ALA A 40 -0.77 -16.65 3.26
CA ALA A 40 -1.92 -16.32 4.11
C ALA A 40 -2.38 -17.50 5.01
N ALA A 41 -1.96 -18.74 4.70
CA ALA A 41 -2.20 -19.92 5.53
C ALA A 41 -1.38 -19.93 6.84
N GLU A 42 -0.35 -19.10 7.00
CA GLU A 42 0.29 -18.90 8.31
C GLU A 42 -0.61 -18.11 9.28
N TYR A 43 -1.57 -17.34 8.75
CA TYR A 43 -2.45 -16.46 9.52
C TYR A 43 -3.86 -17.00 9.69
N LEU A 44 -4.25 -17.91 8.80
CA LEU A 44 -5.51 -18.61 8.78
C LEU A 44 -5.21 -20.04 9.22
N SER A 45 -5.88 -20.57 10.24
CA SER A 45 -5.52 -21.77 11.01
C SER A 45 -5.65 -23.11 10.25
N GLY A 46 -5.58 -23.11 8.91
CA GLY A 46 -5.78 -24.29 8.09
C GLY A 46 -5.52 -24.07 6.60
N GLU A 47 -6.03 -25.01 5.80
CA GLU A 47 -5.94 -24.94 4.34
C GLU A 47 -6.72 -23.73 3.81
N VAL A 48 -6.06 -22.88 3.01
CA VAL A 48 -6.62 -21.63 2.48
C VAL A 48 -6.89 -21.75 0.99
N ARG A 49 -8.09 -21.34 0.58
CA ARG A 49 -8.45 -21.11 -0.82
C ARG A 49 -8.39 -19.61 -1.12
N TYR A 50 -7.92 -19.27 -2.31
CA TYR A 50 -7.77 -17.89 -2.76
C TYR A 50 -8.72 -17.60 -3.91
N ASP A 51 -9.61 -16.63 -3.72
CA ASP A 51 -10.61 -16.21 -4.68
C ASP A 51 -10.31 -14.82 -5.23
N LEU A 52 -10.06 -14.73 -6.53
CA LEU A 52 -9.97 -13.44 -7.21
C LEU A 52 -11.39 -12.93 -7.45
N MET A 53 -11.77 -11.90 -6.69
CA MET A 53 -13.12 -11.30 -6.76
C MET A 53 -13.24 -10.35 -7.94
N ALA A 54 -12.20 -9.57 -8.18
CA ALA A 54 -12.15 -8.61 -9.26
C ALA A 54 -10.71 -8.30 -9.66
N ALA A 55 -10.49 -8.05 -10.95
CA ALA A 55 -9.25 -7.51 -11.47
C ALA A 55 -9.55 -6.62 -12.66
N ARG A 56 -8.95 -5.43 -12.69
CA ARG A 56 -9.02 -4.50 -13.81
C ARG A 56 -7.65 -3.84 -13.97
N ARG A 57 -7.22 -3.67 -15.21
CA ARG A 57 -6.00 -2.93 -15.52
C ARG A 57 -6.20 -2.10 -16.77
N ASP A 58 -5.93 -0.81 -16.65
CA ASP A 58 -5.81 0.12 -17.76
C ASP A 58 -4.59 1.03 -17.56
N ASP A 59 -4.45 2.05 -18.40
CA ASP A 59 -3.31 2.97 -18.38
C ASP A 59 -3.34 3.92 -17.18
N ALA A 60 -4.51 4.14 -16.58
CA ALA A 60 -4.67 5.03 -15.44
C ALA A 60 -4.58 4.28 -14.11
N VAL A 61 -5.14 3.06 -14.03
CA VAL A 61 -5.30 2.31 -12.78
C VAL A 61 -5.05 0.81 -12.99
N ALA A 62 -4.36 0.20 -12.04
CA ALA A 62 -4.46 -1.24 -11.79
C ALA A 62 -5.24 -1.48 -10.50
N PHE A 63 -6.24 -2.34 -10.57
CA PHE A 63 -7.09 -2.73 -9.46
C PHE A 63 -7.17 -4.25 -9.38
N SER A 64 -7.10 -4.78 -8.16
CA SER A 64 -7.41 -6.20 -7.92
C SER A 64 -7.92 -6.39 -6.51
N GLN A 65 -8.78 -7.38 -6.32
CA GLN A 65 -9.31 -7.78 -5.02
C GLN A 65 -9.29 -9.29 -4.90
N CYS A 66 -8.73 -9.79 -3.80
CA CYS A 66 -8.67 -11.20 -3.47
C CYS A 66 -9.23 -11.45 -2.08
N VAL A 67 -9.83 -12.63 -1.88
CA VAL A 67 -10.16 -13.14 -0.56
C VAL A 67 -9.45 -14.48 -0.36
N ALA A 68 -8.68 -14.59 0.71
CA ALA A 68 -8.20 -15.85 1.25
C ALA A 68 -9.21 -16.34 2.30
N VAL A 69 -9.75 -17.54 2.12
CA VAL A 69 -10.77 -18.12 2.99
C VAL A 69 -10.27 -19.49 3.45
N GLU A 70 -10.36 -19.75 4.76
CA GLU A 70 -10.17 -21.12 5.27
C GLU A 70 -11.19 -22.06 4.64
N LYS A 71 -10.80 -23.31 4.38
CA LYS A 71 -11.67 -24.31 3.73
C LYS A 71 -13.02 -24.51 4.45
N GLU A 72 -13.03 -24.38 5.78
CA GLU A 72 -14.24 -24.47 6.60
C GLU A 72 -15.00 -23.13 6.74
N GLY A 73 -14.45 -22.04 6.19
CA GLY A 73 -15.09 -20.73 6.08
C GLY A 73 -15.11 -19.89 7.36
N ALA A 74 -14.43 -20.34 8.42
CA ALA A 74 -14.47 -19.69 9.73
C ALA A 74 -13.71 -18.34 9.74
N ALA A 75 -12.48 -18.32 9.22
CA ALA A 75 -11.69 -17.11 9.05
C ALA A 75 -11.45 -16.76 7.58
N SER A 76 -11.26 -15.47 7.32
CA SER A 76 -10.89 -14.96 5.99
C SER A 76 -10.10 -13.67 6.10
N VAL A 77 -9.28 -13.42 5.09
CA VAL A 77 -8.62 -12.13 4.85
C VAL A 77 -8.98 -11.67 3.45
N SER A 78 -9.40 -10.42 3.31
CA SER A 78 -9.49 -9.78 2.01
C SER A 78 -8.38 -8.76 1.82
N LEU A 79 -7.86 -8.69 0.60
CA LEU A 79 -6.92 -7.67 0.16
C LEU A 79 -7.43 -7.06 -1.13
N GLN A 80 -7.64 -5.76 -1.11
CA GLN A 80 -7.84 -4.94 -2.30
C GLN A 80 -6.58 -4.10 -2.53
N ILE A 81 -6.13 -4.02 -3.77
CA ILE A 81 -5.02 -3.18 -4.20
C ILE A 81 -5.52 -2.28 -5.33
N ARG A 82 -5.31 -0.98 -5.18
CA ARG A 82 -5.49 0.03 -6.22
C ARG A 82 -4.19 0.79 -6.41
N GLU A 83 -3.59 0.68 -7.59
CA GLU A 83 -2.38 1.39 -7.98
C GLU A 83 -2.69 2.41 -9.07
N LEU A 84 -2.34 3.67 -8.81
CA LEU A 84 -2.39 4.75 -9.79
C LEU A 84 -1.20 4.64 -10.75
N ARG A 85 -1.49 4.40 -12.02
CA ARG A 85 -0.52 4.23 -13.11
C ARG A 85 -0.37 5.47 -13.97
N SER A 86 -1.30 6.42 -13.86
CA SER A 86 -1.19 7.71 -14.52
C SER A 86 0.04 8.48 -14.03
N GLY A 87 0.64 9.30 -14.90
CA GLY A 87 1.74 10.19 -14.54
C GLY A 87 1.34 11.31 -13.55
N ALA A 88 0.05 11.50 -13.28
CA ALA A 88 -0.41 12.44 -12.26
C ALA A 88 0.13 12.05 -10.88
N SER A 89 0.55 13.04 -10.09
CA SER A 89 0.91 12.84 -8.69
C SER A 89 -0.37 12.82 -7.86
N PRO A 90 -0.59 11.80 -7.02
CA PRO A 90 -1.68 11.83 -6.07
C PRO A 90 -1.44 12.91 -5.00
N ALA A 91 -2.48 13.22 -4.24
CA ALA A 91 -2.31 14.00 -3.02
C ALA A 91 -1.38 13.26 -2.03
N PRO A 92 -0.70 13.96 -1.10
CA PRO A 92 0.08 13.32 -0.05
C PRO A 92 -0.75 12.28 0.71
N ALA A 93 -0.14 11.17 1.13
CA ALA A 93 -0.83 10.07 1.80
C ALA A 93 -1.63 10.52 3.05
N ALA A 94 -1.10 11.45 3.83
CA ALA A 94 -1.79 12.03 4.98
C ALA A 94 -3.08 12.76 4.59
N THR A 95 -3.05 13.53 3.49
CA THR A 95 -4.24 14.21 2.95
C THR A 95 -5.25 13.21 2.42
N GLN A 96 -4.81 12.17 1.70
CA GLN A 96 -5.72 11.12 1.23
C GLN A 96 -6.43 10.39 2.37
N ARG A 97 -5.73 10.14 3.49
CA ARG A 97 -6.32 9.56 4.71
C ARG A 97 -7.39 10.46 5.29
N GLU A 98 -7.11 11.76 5.42
CA GLU A 98 -8.06 12.76 5.95
C GLU A 98 -9.30 12.86 5.06
N ASP A 99 -9.10 12.95 3.73
CA ASP A 99 -10.18 12.98 2.75
C ASP A 99 -11.03 11.71 2.80
N TYR A 100 -10.42 10.53 2.98
CA TYR A 100 -11.14 9.27 3.09
C TYR A 100 -12.02 9.22 4.35
N VAL A 101 -11.50 9.62 5.52
CA VAL A 101 -12.31 9.66 6.76
C VAL A 101 -13.46 10.65 6.61
N LYS A 102 -13.24 11.79 5.95
CA LYS A 102 -14.29 12.76 5.65
C LYS A 102 -15.36 12.19 4.71
N GLU A 103 -14.96 11.52 3.63
CA GLU A 103 -15.87 10.87 2.68
C GLU A 103 -16.72 9.80 3.39
N LEU A 104 -16.11 9.00 4.27
CA LEU A 104 -16.84 8.03 5.08
C LEU A 104 -17.83 8.72 6.03
N ALA A 105 -17.44 9.83 6.66
CA ALA A 105 -18.34 10.57 7.54
C ALA A 105 -19.55 11.15 6.80
N GLU A 106 -19.34 11.66 5.58
CA GLU A 106 -20.41 12.13 4.70
C GLU A 106 -21.31 10.97 4.25
N THR A 107 -20.72 9.81 3.94
CA THR A 107 -21.44 8.61 3.49
C THR A 107 -22.30 7.99 4.60
N PHE A 108 -21.77 7.89 5.81
CA PHE A 108 -22.47 7.29 6.95
C PHE A 108 -23.38 8.28 7.70
N GLY A 109 -23.19 9.59 7.52
CA GLY A 109 -23.91 10.63 8.26
C GLY A 109 -23.41 10.80 9.70
N PHE A 110 -22.27 10.21 10.06
CA PHE A 110 -21.58 10.37 11.34
C PHE A 110 -20.08 10.13 11.16
N VAL A 111 -19.24 10.66 12.05
CA VAL A 111 -17.79 10.42 12.01
C VAL A 111 -17.50 9.00 12.49
N PRO A 112 -16.89 8.12 11.66
CA PRO A 112 -16.62 6.74 12.06
C PRO A 112 -15.52 6.65 13.11
N GLU A 113 -15.45 5.52 13.82
CA GLU A 113 -14.34 5.20 14.71
C GLU A 113 -13.08 4.94 13.87
N ALA A 114 -12.23 5.95 13.77
CA ALA A 114 -11.00 5.93 13.00
C ALA A 114 -9.77 5.93 13.91
N GLU A 115 -8.83 5.02 13.65
CA GLU A 115 -7.55 4.94 14.36
C GLU A 115 -6.37 4.89 13.40
N ASP A 116 -5.36 5.71 13.64
CA ASP A 116 -4.13 5.70 12.84
C ASP A 116 -3.30 4.45 13.14
N VAL A 117 -2.80 3.81 12.08
CA VAL A 117 -1.95 2.62 12.19
C VAL A 117 -0.60 2.91 11.53
N ALA A 118 0.50 2.55 12.20
CA ALA A 118 1.86 2.77 11.69
C ALA A 118 2.24 1.75 10.60
N VAL A 119 1.66 1.89 9.41
CA VAL A 119 1.95 1.09 8.21
C VAL A 119 1.94 1.98 6.97
N GLY A 120 2.89 1.76 6.06
CA GLY A 120 3.03 2.58 4.84
C GLY A 120 3.41 4.03 5.18
N GLU A 121 2.93 4.97 4.38
CA GLU A 121 3.09 6.41 4.61
C GLU A 121 1.93 6.99 5.42
N ALA A 122 0.74 6.43 5.25
CA ALA A 122 -0.43 6.67 6.08
C ALA A 122 -1.31 5.41 6.09
N ALA A 123 -1.95 5.13 7.22
CA ALA A 123 -2.98 4.11 7.30
C ALA A 123 -4.02 4.47 8.37
N VAL A 124 -5.26 4.05 8.13
CA VAL A 124 -6.37 4.24 9.07
C VAL A 124 -7.19 2.96 9.17
N TRP A 125 -7.41 2.51 10.41
CA TRP A 125 -8.37 1.48 10.75
C TRP A 125 -9.73 2.11 10.98
N ILE A 126 -10.76 1.59 10.31
CA ILE A 126 -12.15 2.00 10.51
C ILE A 126 -12.88 0.88 11.25
N GLY A 127 -13.17 1.10 12.53
CA GLY A 127 -13.77 0.12 13.43
C GLY A 127 -15.14 -0.35 12.95
N ASP A 128 -15.99 0.59 12.52
CA ASP A 128 -17.37 0.33 12.10
C ASP A 128 -17.50 -0.66 10.94
N VAL A 129 -16.52 -0.69 10.03
CA VAL A 129 -16.50 -1.59 8.87
C VAL A 129 -15.45 -2.70 8.97
N GLY A 130 -14.60 -2.68 10.00
CA GLY A 130 -13.54 -3.67 10.21
C GLY A 130 -12.50 -3.69 9.09
N GLN A 131 -12.08 -2.51 8.60
CA GLN A 131 -11.15 -2.39 7.48
C GLN A 131 -9.96 -1.48 7.82
N LEU A 132 -8.77 -1.93 7.43
CA LEU A 132 -7.56 -1.12 7.39
C LEU A 132 -7.35 -0.58 5.97
N THR A 133 -7.28 0.73 5.80
CA THR A 133 -6.86 1.35 4.55
C THR A 133 -5.43 1.86 4.67
N VAL A 134 -4.57 1.56 3.71
CA VAL A 134 -3.14 1.90 3.70
C VAL A 134 -2.78 2.63 2.40
N TRP A 135 -2.05 3.73 2.51
CA TRP A 135 -1.45 4.46 1.40
C TRP A 135 0.08 4.33 1.46
N TYR A 136 0.71 3.98 0.34
CA TYR A 136 2.17 3.86 0.23
C TYR A 136 2.64 4.12 -1.21
N ARG A 137 3.97 4.22 -1.40
CA ARG A 137 4.64 4.62 -2.65
C ARG A 137 4.19 6.00 -3.13
N ASP A 138 4.45 6.99 -2.29
CA ASP A 138 4.03 8.39 -2.44
C ASP A 138 2.51 8.50 -2.63
N GLY A 139 1.75 7.71 -1.86
CA GLY A 139 0.30 7.60 -1.96
C GLY A 139 -0.26 7.10 -3.30
N ARG A 140 0.57 6.50 -4.18
CA ARG A 140 0.11 5.96 -5.46
C ARG A 140 -0.60 4.63 -5.32
N VAL A 141 -0.32 3.89 -4.25
CA VAL A 141 -0.97 2.63 -3.97
C VAL A 141 -1.85 2.77 -2.74
N GLN A 142 -3.12 2.43 -2.90
CA GLN A 142 -4.07 2.25 -1.82
C GLN A 142 -4.35 0.76 -1.66
N MET A 143 -4.25 0.26 -0.44
CA MET A 143 -4.69 -1.09 -0.07
C MET A 143 -5.83 -1.02 0.92
N ILE A 144 -6.79 -1.92 0.79
CA ILE A 144 -7.78 -2.17 1.84
C ILE A 144 -7.62 -3.61 2.29
N VAL A 145 -7.41 -3.80 3.58
CA VAL A 145 -7.25 -5.11 4.20
C VAL A 145 -8.35 -5.29 5.23
N SER A 146 -9.05 -6.42 5.16
CA SER A 146 -10.02 -6.79 6.18
C SER A 146 -9.81 -8.23 6.60
N GLY A 147 -10.07 -8.53 7.87
CA GLY A 147 -10.02 -9.87 8.43
C GLY A 147 -11.35 -10.22 9.08
N ARG A 148 -11.75 -11.49 9.01
CA ARG A 148 -12.86 -12.05 9.79
C ARG A 148 -12.28 -13.00 10.85
N GLY A 149 -12.52 -12.70 12.12
CA GLY A 149 -12.01 -13.47 13.26
C GLY A 149 -11.87 -12.62 14.53
N GLY A 150 -11.41 -13.21 15.64
CA GLY A 150 -11.31 -12.55 16.95
C GLY A 150 -10.25 -11.42 17.06
N ASN A 151 -9.42 -11.21 16.03
CA ASN A 151 -8.38 -10.19 16.04
C ASN A 151 -8.16 -9.54 14.65
N SER A 152 -9.25 -9.10 14.02
CA SER A 152 -9.26 -8.62 12.62
C SER A 152 -8.34 -7.42 12.35
N LYS A 153 -8.24 -6.49 13.29
CA LYS A 153 -7.37 -5.31 13.17
C LYS A 153 -5.89 -5.69 13.15
N ASP A 154 -5.44 -6.48 14.11
CA ASP A 154 -4.03 -6.90 14.20
C ASP A 154 -3.63 -7.74 12.98
N LEU A 155 -4.53 -8.63 12.54
CA LEU A 155 -4.34 -9.42 11.33
C LEU A 155 -4.23 -8.53 10.09
N ALA A 156 -5.12 -7.55 9.92
CA ALA A 156 -5.07 -6.63 8.79
C ALA A 156 -3.79 -5.80 8.79
N ALA A 157 -3.37 -5.31 9.97
CA ALA A 157 -2.13 -4.56 10.12
C ALA A 157 -0.89 -5.40 9.82
N GLU A 158 -0.84 -6.65 10.29
CA GLU A 158 0.26 -7.56 10.00
C GLU A 158 0.38 -7.87 8.51
N ILE A 159 -0.73 -8.24 7.85
CA ILE A 159 -0.74 -8.46 6.40
C ILE A 159 -0.26 -7.21 5.65
N ALA A 160 -0.77 -6.03 6.01
CA ALA A 160 -0.38 -4.80 5.35
C ALA A 160 1.12 -4.47 5.51
N ARG A 161 1.71 -4.67 6.71
CA ARG A 161 3.16 -4.51 6.93
C ARG A 161 3.96 -5.43 6.03
N ARG A 162 3.57 -6.70 5.94
CA ARG A 162 4.24 -7.69 5.09
C ARG A 162 4.16 -7.33 3.61
N VAL A 163 3.05 -6.77 3.14
CA VAL A 163 2.96 -6.27 1.76
C VAL A 163 3.95 -5.12 1.55
N VAL A 164 3.96 -4.11 2.43
CA VAL A 164 4.87 -2.95 2.30
C VAL A 164 6.34 -3.36 2.36
N GLU A 165 6.70 -4.27 3.27
CA GLU A 165 8.06 -4.81 3.39
C GLU A 165 8.50 -5.61 2.16
N LYS A 166 7.59 -6.42 1.60
CA LYS A 166 7.88 -7.29 0.45
C LYS A 166 7.94 -6.51 -0.87
N TYR A 167 7.18 -5.42 -0.98
CA TYR A 167 7.02 -4.64 -2.21
C TYR A 167 7.29 -3.15 -1.97
N PRO A 168 8.55 -2.76 -1.69
CA PRO A 168 8.92 -1.34 -1.53
C PRO A 168 8.69 -0.57 -2.82
#